data_AF-A0A3D2N7K0-F1
#
_entry.id   AF-A0A3D2N7K0-F1
#
_cell.length_a   1.000
_cell.length_b   1.000
_cell.length_c   1.000
_cell.angle_alpha   90.00
_cell.angle_beta   90.00
_cell.angle_gamma   90.00
#
_symmetry.space_group_name_H-M   'P 1'
#
loop_
_entity.id
_entity.type
_entity.pdbx_description
1 polymer ?
#
loop_
_entity_poly.entity_id
_entity_poly.type
_entity_poly.pdbx_seq_one_letter_code
_entity_poly.pdbx_strand_id
1 'polypeptide(L)'
;NVSGSCVACIMEGSRPIMAEVQALVSKSSSSQPKRTATGFDYYRMSIILAVLEKRLGYFFGGLDVFINIVGGLKLDDTAADLTVAMALYSSVTDKVVDDKTIAFGEIGLG
;
A
#
# COMPACT_ATOMS: atom_id res chain seq x y z
N ASN A 1 5.29 -12.77 10.26
CA ASN A 1 4.99 -11.97 9.07
C ASN A 1 6.25 -11.65 8.27
N VAL A 2 6.07 -11.33 6.99
CA VAL A 2 7.11 -10.76 6.11
C VAL A 2 6.87 -9.25 5.94
N SER A 3 7.90 -8.51 5.54
CA SER A 3 7.75 -7.10 5.17
C SER A 3 6.79 -6.95 3.99
N GLY A 4 6.09 -5.82 3.92
CA GLY A 4 5.18 -5.52 2.83
C GLY A 4 3.75 -6.01 3.07
N SER A 5 3.38 -6.36 4.29
CA SER A 5 1.99 -6.71 4.64
C SER A 5 1.46 -5.76 5.71
N CYS A 6 0.21 -5.31 5.55
CA CYS A 6 -0.52 -4.52 6.55
C CYS A 6 -2.01 -4.81 6.42
N VAL A 7 -2.73 -4.79 7.54
CA VAL A 7 -4.17 -5.12 7.56
C VAL A 7 -5.02 -3.85 7.53
N ALA A 8 -5.95 -3.79 6.58
CA ALA A 8 -6.98 -2.77 6.47
C ALA A 8 -8.25 -3.23 7.18
N CYS A 9 -9.00 -2.26 7.71
CA CYS A 9 -10.41 -2.44 8.06
C CYS A 9 -11.25 -1.66 7.07
N ILE A 10 -12.12 -2.35 6.33
CA ILE A 10 -13.05 -1.75 5.37
C ILE A 10 -14.49 -1.96 5.81
N MET A 11 -15.39 -1.11 5.32
CA MET A 11 -16.82 -1.23 5.57
C MET A 11 -17.52 -1.77 4.31
N GLU A 12 -18.08 -2.97 4.40
CA GLU A 12 -19.02 -3.48 3.38
C GLU A 12 -20.45 -3.21 3.87
N GLY A 13 -21.02 -2.09 3.42
CA GLY A 13 -22.24 -1.55 3.98
C GLY A 13 -22.04 -1.17 5.45
N SER A 14 -22.66 -1.91 6.37
CA SER A 14 -22.50 -1.72 7.82
C SER A 14 -21.55 -2.73 8.48
N ARG A 15 -20.97 -3.66 7.71
CA ARG A 15 -20.12 -4.73 8.25
C ARG A 15 -18.65 -4.36 8.13
N PRO A 16 -17.88 -4.33 9.25
CA PRO A 16 -16.44 -4.21 9.17
C PRO A 16 -15.85 -5.54 8.68
N ILE A 17 -14.96 -5.46 7.69
CA ILE A 17 -14.23 -6.59 7.14
C ILE A 17 -12.75 -6.26 7.18
N MET A 18 -11.95 -7.26 7.57
CA MET A 18 -10.51 -7.16 7.60
C MET A 18 -9.95 -7.67 6.27
N ALA A 19 -9.10 -6.88 5.64
CA ALA A 19 -8.45 -7.22 4.38
C ALA A 19 -6.94 -7.05 4.50
N GLU A 20 -6.17 -8.05 4.07
CA GLU A 20 -4.72 -7.93 4.04
C GLU A 20 -4.28 -7.21 2.76
N VAL A 21 -3.52 -6.13 2.93
CA VAL A 21 -2.86 -5.39 1.86
C VAL A 21 -1.42 -5.89 1.77
N GLN A 22 -1.05 -6.38 0.60
CA GLN A 22 0.31 -6.79 0.31
C GLN A 22 0.94 -5.84 -0.69
N ALA A 23 2.17 -5.43 -0.39
CA ALA A 23 3.02 -4.62 -1.24
C ALA A 23 4.36 -5.33 -1.43
N LEU A 24 4.85 -5.32 -2.66
CA LEU A 24 6.19 -5.77 -3.01
C LEU A 24 6.89 -4.66 -3.80
N VAL A 25 7.96 -4.16 -3.22
CA VAL A 25 8.82 -3.13 -3.80
C VAL A 25 10.18 -3.76 -4.07
N SER A 26 10.65 -3.69 -5.31
CA SER A 26 11.92 -4.29 -5.73
C SER A 26 12.65 -3.40 -6.72
N LYS A 27 13.96 -3.61 -6.89
CA LYS A 27 14.74 -2.87 -7.89
C LYS A 27 14.23 -3.23 -9.30
N SER A 28 13.89 -2.21 -10.07
CA SER A 28 13.48 -2.39 -11.47
C SER A 28 14.68 -2.81 -12.32
N SER A 29 14.48 -3.82 -13.16
CA SER A 29 15.41 -4.16 -14.25
C SER A 29 15.14 -3.37 -15.54
N SER A 30 14.04 -2.63 -15.59
CA SER A 30 13.56 -1.90 -16.77
C SER A 30 13.79 -0.39 -16.62
N SER A 31 13.93 0.30 -17.76
CA SER A 31 14.07 1.77 -17.80
C SER A 31 12.82 2.50 -17.28
N GLN A 32 11.65 1.88 -17.42
CA GLN A 32 10.41 2.31 -16.77
C GLN A 32 10.02 1.25 -15.73
N PRO A 33 10.02 1.59 -14.43
CA PRO A 33 9.59 0.66 -13.40
C PRO A 33 8.12 0.26 -13.56
N LYS A 34 7.85 -1.02 -13.32
CA LYS A 34 6.51 -1.57 -13.31
C LYS A 34 5.77 -1.12 -12.06
N ARG A 35 4.55 -0.65 -12.25
CA ARG A 35 3.63 -0.37 -11.16
C ARG A 35 2.34 -1.12 -11.43
N THR A 36 1.85 -1.86 -10.46
CA THR A 36 0.64 -2.67 -10.62
C THR A 36 -0.14 -2.67 -9.32
N ALA A 37 -1.46 -2.49 -9.42
CA ALA A 37 -2.37 -2.55 -8.30
C ALA A 37 -3.51 -3.51 -8.64
N THR A 38 -3.74 -4.50 -7.78
CA THR A 38 -4.86 -5.45 -7.88
C THR A 38 -5.72 -5.31 -6.64
N GLY A 39 -7.01 -4.99 -6.82
CA GLY A 39 -7.94 -4.71 -5.71
C GLY A 39 -7.82 -3.31 -5.12
N PHE A 40 -6.95 -2.44 -5.68
CA PHE A 40 -6.77 -1.05 -5.28
C PHE A 40 -6.65 -0.15 -6.51
N ASP A 41 -7.04 1.12 -6.37
CA ASP A 41 -6.96 2.08 -7.48
C ASP A 41 -5.51 2.48 -7.78
N TYR A 42 -5.16 2.46 -9.07
CA TYR A 42 -3.80 2.74 -9.54
C TYR A 42 -3.41 4.21 -9.37
N TYR A 43 -4.37 5.15 -9.54
CA TYR A 43 -4.12 6.57 -9.40
C TYR A 43 -3.87 6.95 -7.93
N ARG A 44 -4.68 6.41 -7.00
CA ARG A 44 -4.47 6.52 -5.55
C ARG A 44 -3.12 5.96 -5.13
N MET A 45 -2.73 4.77 -5.61
CA MET A 45 -1.38 4.25 -5.37
C MET A 45 -0.31 5.25 -5.83
N SER A 46 -0.46 5.83 -7.02
CA SER A 46 0.51 6.79 -7.57
C SER A 46 0.64 8.05 -6.71
N ILE A 47 -0.47 8.54 -6.15
CA ILE A 47 -0.47 9.64 -5.18
C ILE A 47 0.27 9.25 -3.89
N ILE A 48 -0.04 8.08 -3.33
CA ILE A 48 0.59 7.60 -2.10
C ILE A 48 2.10 7.49 -2.28
N LEU A 49 2.56 6.93 -3.40
CA LEU A 49 3.99 6.88 -3.74
C LEU A 49 4.63 8.27 -3.77
N ALA A 50 3.96 9.24 -4.40
CA ALA A 50 4.44 10.62 -4.44
C ALA A 50 4.52 11.27 -3.04
N VAL A 51 3.55 11.00 -2.17
CA VAL A 51 3.54 11.49 -0.78
C VAL A 51 4.67 10.85 0.03
N LEU A 52 4.84 9.52 -0.03
CA LEU A 52 5.92 8.82 0.65
C LEU A 52 7.29 9.34 0.20
N GLU A 53 7.46 9.59 -1.11
CA GLU A 53 8.71 10.13 -1.65
C GLU A 53 8.95 11.58 -1.19
N LYS A 54 7.95 12.45 -1.33
CA LYS A 54 8.10 13.88 -1.05
C LYS A 54 8.19 14.19 0.45
N ARG A 55 7.42 13.49 1.28
CA ARG A 55 7.26 13.78 2.72
C ARG A 55 8.17 12.95 3.60
N LEU A 56 8.45 11.70 3.22
CA LEU A 56 9.26 10.77 4.01
C LEU A 56 10.62 10.44 3.39
N GLY A 57 10.88 10.86 2.14
CA GLY A 57 12.17 10.68 1.48
C GLY A 57 12.43 9.28 0.92
N TYR A 58 11.39 8.46 0.73
CA TYR A 58 11.52 7.14 0.12
C TYR A 58 11.40 7.22 -1.40
N PHE A 59 12.51 7.02 -2.11
CA PHE A 59 12.56 7.17 -3.56
C PHE A 59 12.06 5.91 -4.29
N PHE A 60 10.93 6.01 -5.00
CA PHE A 60 10.32 4.91 -5.76
C PHE A 60 10.59 5.01 -7.27
N GLY A 61 11.27 6.06 -7.73
CA GLY A 61 11.51 6.33 -9.15
C GLY A 61 12.24 5.21 -9.92
N GLY A 62 13.00 4.35 -9.25
CA GLY A 62 13.72 3.21 -9.84
C GLY A 62 13.23 1.83 -9.36
N LEU A 63 12.07 1.77 -8.70
CA LEU A 63 11.57 0.57 -8.06
C LEU A 63 10.30 0.07 -8.73
N ASP A 64 10.24 -1.22 -9.00
CA ASP A 64 9.01 -1.90 -9.34
C ASP A 64 8.14 -1.97 -8.07
N VAL A 65 6.85 -1.68 -8.23
CA VAL A 65 5.86 -1.65 -7.14
C VAL A 65 4.66 -2.49 -7.51
N PHE A 66 4.34 -3.47 -6.67
CA PHE A 66 3.15 -4.30 -6.82
C PHE A 66 2.31 -4.19 -5.56
N ILE A 67 1.02 -3.95 -5.72
CA ILE A 67 0.03 -4.01 -4.65
C ILE A 67 -0.99 -5.09 -4.98
N ASN A 68 -1.31 -5.90 -3.98
CA ASN A 68 -2.35 -6.91 -4.05
C ASN A 68 -3.21 -6.87 -2.79
N ILE A 69 -4.52 -6.82 -2.97
CA ILE A 69 -5.48 -7.01 -1.88
C ILE A 69 -5.86 -8.49 -1.82
N VAL A 70 -5.55 -9.12 -0.70
CA VAL A 70 -5.78 -10.56 -0.53
C VAL A 70 -7.27 -10.86 -0.48
N GLY A 71 -7.65 -12.03 -1.01
CA GLY A 71 -9.04 -12.49 -0.97
C GLY A 71 -9.94 -11.96 -2.09
N GLY A 72 -9.38 -11.28 -3.10
CA GLY A 72 -10.15 -10.76 -4.23
C GLY A 72 -11.04 -9.57 -3.87
N LEU A 73 -10.83 -8.98 -2.68
CA LEU A 73 -11.54 -7.80 -2.21
C LEU A 73 -11.08 -6.55 -2.98
N LYS A 74 -11.94 -5.54 -3.01
CA LYS A 74 -11.61 -4.21 -3.52
C LYS A 74 -11.65 -3.20 -2.38
N LEU A 75 -10.61 -2.39 -2.26
CA LEU A 75 -10.55 -1.29 -1.29
C LEU A 75 -10.78 0.03 -2.01
N ASP A 76 -12.06 0.40 -2.16
CA ASP A 76 -12.46 1.63 -2.88
C ASP A 76 -12.51 2.86 -1.94
N ASP A 77 -12.55 2.64 -0.62
CA ASP A 77 -12.62 3.70 0.41
C ASP A 77 -11.25 4.38 0.63
N THR A 78 -11.23 5.71 0.83
CA THR A 78 -10.01 6.49 1.12
C THR A 78 -9.36 6.10 2.44
N ALA A 79 -10.12 5.52 3.38
CA ALA A 79 -9.59 4.96 4.63
C ALA A 79 -8.52 3.86 4.41
N ALA A 80 -8.46 3.24 3.23
CA ALA A 80 -7.41 2.26 2.92
C ALA A 80 -6.05 2.87 2.53
N ASP A 81 -5.95 4.19 2.32
CA ASP A 81 -4.71 4.83 1.87
C ASP A 81 -3.57 4.60 2.87
N LEU A 82 -3.82 4.78 4.17
CA LEU A 82 -2.82 4.57 5.21
C LEU A 82 -2.35 3.11 5.26
N THR A 83 -3.25 2.14 5.07
CA THR A 83 -2.87 0.73 5.04
C THR A 83 -1.93 0.42 3.88
N VAL A 84 -2.26 0.94 2.70
CA VAL A 84 -1.44 0.80 1.50
C VAL A 84 -0.08 1.46 1.68
N ALA A 85 -0.04 2.67 2.23
CA ALA A 85 1.21 3.36 2.53
C ALA A 85 2.08 2.61 3.54
N MET A 86 1.47 2.03 4.59
CA MET A 86 2.15 1.20 5.56
C MET A 86 2.75 -0.07 4.93
N ALA A 87 2.01 -0.74 4.04
CA ALA A 87 2.52 -1.90 3.31
C ALA A 87 3.69 -1.51 2.39
N LEU A 88 3.58 -0.42 1.63
CA LEU A 88 4.66 0.10 0.77
C LEU A 88 5.90 0.48 1.57
N TYR A 89 5.73 1.20 2.66
CA TYR A 89 6.78 1.56 3.61
C TYR A 89 7.47 0.30 4.16
N SER A 90 6.67 -0.67 4.60
CA SER A 90 7.16 -1.93 5.15
C SER A 90 8.02 -2.66 4.14
N SER A 91 7.57 -2.76 2.89
CA SER A 91 8.31 -3.43 1.83
C SER A 91 9.60 -2.71 1.44
N VAL A 92 9.58 -1.38 1.25
CA VAL A 92 10.77 -0.64 0.82
C VAL A 92 11.84 -0.53 1.91
N THR A 93 11.44 -0.58 3.18
CA THR A 93 12.36 -0.53 4.33
C THR A 93 12.73 -1.89 4.89
N ASP A 94 12.13 -2.97 4.38
CA ASP A 94 12.25 -4.34 4.90
C ASP A 94 11.94 -4.43 6.41
N LYS A 95 10.93 -3.65 6.86
CA LYS A 95 10.48 -3.60 8.26
C LYS A 95 9.08 -4.13 8.39
N VAL A 96 8.92 -5.21 9.14
CA VAL A 96 7.62 -5.86 9.36
C VAL A 96 6.68 -4.95 10.16
N VAL A 97 5.42 -4.85 9.72
CA VAL A 97 4.33 -4.27 10.52
C VAL A 97 3.86 -5.32 11.53
N ASP A 98 3.67 -4.93 12.78
CA ASP A 98 3.23 -5.85 13.84
C ASP A 98 1.85 -6.47 13.52
N ASP A 99 1.73 -7.77 13.74
CA ASP A 99 0.56 -8.59 13.35
C ASP A 99 -0.73 -8.20 14.08
N LYS A 100 -0.64 -7.43 15.17
CA LYS A 100 -1.80 -6.90 15.93
C LYS A 100 -2.14 -5.46 15.54
N THR A 101 -1.47 -4.90 14.54
CA THR A 101 -1.68 -3.55 14.05
C THR A 101 -2.63 -3.54 12.86
N ILE A 102 -3.61 -2.65 12.92
CA ILE A 102 -4.50 -2.32 11.81
C ILE A 102 -4.25 -0.86 11.47
N ALA A 103 -4.21 -0.53 10.19
CA ALA A 103 -4.06 0.83 9.73
C ALA A 103 -5.30 1.22 8.92
N PHE A 104 -5.83 2.41 9.16
CA PHE A 104 -6.88 3.04 8.36
C PHE A 104 -6.77 4.56 8.48
N GLY A 105 -7.06 5.27 7.40
CA GLY A 105 -6.96 6.71 7.30
C GLY A 105 -6.70 7.14 5.86
N GLU A 106 -7.25 8.30 5.50
CA GLU A 106 -6.97 8.95 4.23
C GLU A 106 -5.59 9.63 4.25
N ILE A 107 -4.88 9.60 3.12
CA ILE A 107 -3.62 10.32 2.96
C ILE A 107 -3.83 11.54 2.08
N GLY A 108 -3.71 12.71 2.70
CA GLY A 108 -3.62 13.98 1.99
C GLY A 108 -2.24 14.21 1.37
N LEU A 109 -2.15 15.19 0.47
CA LEU A 109 -0.89 15.59 -0.19
C LEU A 109 0.03 16.45 0.70
N GLY A 110 -0.46 16.86 1.87
CA GLY A 110 0.12 17.85 2.80
C GLY A 110 1.41 17.41 3.49
#